data_AF-A0A8E2JCK7-F1
#
_entry.id   AF-A0A8E2JCK7-F1
#
_cell.length_a   1.000
_cell.length_b   1.000
_cell.length_c   1.000
_cell.angle_alpha   90.00
_cell.angle_beta   90.00
_cell.angle_gamma   90.00
#
_symmetry.space_group_name_H-M   'P 1'
#
loop_
_entity.id
_entity.type
_entity.pdbx_description
1 polymer ?
#
loop_
_entity_poly.entity_id
_entity_poly.type
_entity_poly.pdbx_seq_one_letter_code
_entity_poly.pdbx_strand_id
1 'polypeptide(L)'
;MDGRRKKRPIHNLKGQLVSAKVRLPQGVPMKDVEILVYCFNHITHPLVALRIMDNGWRPSEICEILNSHRDIEPPYLANTVTNKLKAVMARGKALYGENWPPADRAPRVDQSIDDLRINDGKAQDCEIRAFAEGIKAHPYGHNAGLFTKCVKYCANNNDDTKVSEIHKIVEILNQLDNMSYEEKVEAGVVKKKREKGDVGGLGDDGKLDPELGLEE
;
A
#
# COMPACT_ATOMS: atom_id res chain seq x y z
N MET A 1 -9.71 -4.50 -44.81
CA MET A 1 -9.61 -5.31 -43.59
C MET A 1 -10.04 -4.44 -42.42
N ASP A 2 -11.22 -4.70 -41.85
CA ASP A 2 -11.79 -3.93 -40.74
C ASP A 2 -11.04 -4.27 -39.45
N GLY A 3 -9.96 -3.53 -39.18
CA GLY A 3 -9.07 -3.72 -38.02
C GLY A 3 -9.68 -3.24 -36.71
N ARG A 4 -10.89 -3.70 -36.37
CA ARG A 4 -11.48 -3.42 -35.05
C ARG A 4 -10.61 -4.05 -33.98
N ARG A 5 -9.84 -3.22 -33.29
CA ARG A 5 -9.11 -3.61 -32.07
C ARG A 5 -10.12 -4.26 -31.11
N LYS A 6 -10.00 -5.56 -30.86
CA LYS A 6 -10.75 -6.25 -29.81
C LYS A 6 -10.54 -5.48 -28.50
N LYS A 7 -11.62 -4.98 -27.90
CA LYS A 7 -11.57 -4.37 -26.57
C LYS A 7 -11.07 -5.43 -25.59
N ARG A 8 -9.96 -5.14 -24.89
CA ARG A 8 -9.45 -6.02 -23.84
C ARG A 8 -10.44 -6.07 -22.67
N PRO A 9 -10.50 -7.20 -21.94
CA PRO A 9 -11.25 -7.27 -20.70
C PRO A 9 -10.74 -6.23 -19.69
N ILE A 10 -11.65 -5.72 -18.86
CA ILE A 10 -11.35 -4.74 -17.82
C ILE A 10 -10.65 -5.48 -16.67
N HIS A 11 -9.53 -4.94 -16.19
CA HIS A 11 -8.79 -5.50 -15.05
C HIS A 11 -9.59 -5.41 -13.74
N ASN A 12 -9.39 -6.37 -12.85
CA ASN A 12 -10.04 -6.46 -11.53
C ASN A 12 -9.53 -5.44 -10.49
N LEU A 13 -8.39 -4.76 -10.73
CA LEU A 13 -7.73 -3.88 -9.73
C LEU A 13 -8.67 -2.89 -9.01
N LYS A 14 -9.64 -2.30 -9.70
CA LYS A 14 -10.54 -1.30 -9.09
C LYS A 14 -11.42 -1.92 -7.98
N GLY A 15 -11.76 -3.20 -8.09
CA GLY A 15 -12.55 -3.93 -7.09
C GLY A 15 -11.75 -4.31 -5.84
N GLN A 16 -10.43 -4.46 -5.97
CA GLN A 16 -9.52 -4.84 -4.87
C GLN A 16 -8.97 -3.65 -4.08
N LEU A 17 -9.14 -2.44 -4.60
CA LEU A 17 -8.62 -1.22 -3.98
C LEU A 17 -9.72 -0.57 -3.16
N VAL A 18 -9.35 -0.06 -2.00
CA VAL A 18 -10.21 0.85 -1.26
C VAL A 18 -10.66 2.01 -2.15
N SER A 19 -11.86 2.54 -1.87
CA SER A 19 -12.41 3.67 -2.61
C SER A 19 -11.49 4.89 -2.52
N ALA A 20 -11.37 5.67 -3.59
CA ALA A 20 -10.63 6.94 -3.58
C ALA A 20 -11.22 7.99 -2.62
N LYS A 21 -12.40 7.72 -2.05
CA LYS A 21 -13.05 8.53 -1.01
C LYS A 21 -12.65 8.13 0.40
N VAL A 22 -11.99 6.99 0.58
CA VAL A 22 -11.50 6.55 1.88
C VAL A 22 -10.46 7.55 2.37
N ARG A 23 -10.53 7.89 3.66
CA ARG A 23 -9.54 8.76 4.29
C ARG A 23 -8.17 8.09 4.26
N LEU A 24 -7.14 8.89 4.03
CA LEU A 24 -5.76 8.43 4.20
C LEU A 24 -5.39 8.46 5.69
N PRO A 25 -4.48 7.59 6.14
CA PRO A 25 -4.08 7.50 7.54
C PRO A 25 -3.44 8.81 8.01
N GLN A 26 -4.00 9.40 9.06
CA GLN A 26 -3.49 10.66 9.62
C GLN A 26 -2.38 10.38 10.63
N GLY A 27 -1.33 11.21 10.61
CA GLY A 27 -0.17 11.05 11.50
C GLY A 27 0.73 9.84 11.18
N VAL A 28 0.47 9.10 10.11
CA VAL A 28 1.32 8.01 9.63
C VAL A 28 1.88 8.37 8.26
N PRO A 29 3.18 8.69 8.14
CA PRO A 29 3.77 8.97 6.84
C PRO A 29 3.73 7.71 5.98
N MET A 30 3.24 7.85 4.76
CA MET A 30 3.23 6.77 3.77
C MET A 30 4.30 7.01 2.74
N LYS A 31 5.01 5.96 2.34
CA LYS A 31 5.91 5.97 1.20
C LYS A 31 5.12 5.89 -0.10
N ASP A 32 5.73 6.32 -1.20
CA ASP A 32 5.07 6.30 -2.51
C ASP A 32 4.68 4.88 -2.93
N VAL A 33 5.55 3.89 -2.69
CA VAL A 33 5.22 2.49 -2.96
C VAL A 33 4.04 2.02 -2.11
N GLU A 34 3.89 2.47 -0.87
CA GLU A 34 2.71 2.16 -0.06
C GLU A 34 1.44 2.79 -0.64
N ILE A 35 1.53 4.01 -1.17
CA ILE A 35 0.40 4.65 -1.88
C ILE A 35 0.04 3.85 -3.14
N LEU A 36 1.04 3.46 -3.94
CA LEU A 36 0.82 2.69 -5.16
C LEU A 36 0.30 1.28 -4.88
N VAL A 37 0.76 0.65 -3.80
CA VAL A 37 0.38 -0.72 -3.46
C VAL A 37 -0.92 -0.77 -2.69
N TYR A 38 -1.25 0.15 -1.80
CA TYR A 38 -2.46 0.07 -0.97
C TYR A 38 -3.57 1.02 -1.41
N CYS A 39 -3.21 2.17 -1.96
CA CYS A 39 -4.10 3.31 -2.18
C CYS A 39 -4.09 3.79 -3.63
N PHE A 40 -3.83 2.93 -4.63
CA PHE A 40 -3.68 3.37 -6.02
C PHE A 40 -4.91 4.13 -6.56
N ASN A 41 -6.11 3.86 -6.03
CA ASN A 41 -7.30 4.62 -6.37
C ASN A 41 -7.19 6.12 -6.02
N HIS A 42 -6.42 6.47 -4.99
CA HIS A 42 -6.14 7.86 -4.58
C HIS A 42 -5.27 8.63 -5.56
N ILE A 43 -4.59 7.96 -6.51
CA ILE A 43 -3.90 8.66 -7.61
C ILE A 43 -4.87 9.46 -8.50
N THR A 44 -6.17 9.28 -8.33
CA THR A 44 -7.19 10.12 -8.98
C THR A 44 -7.27 11.53 -8.40
N HIS A 45 -6.64 11.77 -7.25
CA HIS A 45 -6.46 13.08 -6.66
C HIS A 45 -5.22 13.77 -7.24
N PRO A 46 -5.35 14.98 -7.79
CA PRO A 46 -4.25 15.65 -8.48
C PRO A 46 -2.98 15.83 -7.64
N LEU A 47 -3.12 16.17 -6.36
CA LEU A 47 -1.95 16.36 -5.48
C LEU A 47 -1.22 15.05 -5.18
N VAL A 48 -1.93 13.92 -5.07
CA VAL A 48 -1.33 12.59 -4.91
C VAL A 48 -0.56 12.22 -6.18
N ALA A 49 -1.17 12.40 -7.35
CA ALA A 49 -0.53 12.14 -8.63
C ALA A 49 0.70 13.05 -8.84
N LEU A 50 0.60 14.32 -8.46
CA LEU A 50 1.71 15.28 -8.54
C LEU A 50 2.89 14.80 -7.68
N ARG A 51 2.66 14.45 -6.41
CA ARG A 51 3.69 13.89 -5.52
C ARG A 51 4.40 12.67 -6.12
N ILE A 52 3.63 11.68 -6.58
CA ILE A 52 4.19 10.46 -7.17
C ILE A 52 5.09 10.80 -8.37
N MET A 53 4.65 11.71 -9.25
CA MET A 53 5.45 12.07 -10.42
C MET A 53 6.66 12.95 -10.07
N ASP A 54 6.54 13.84 -9.09
CA ASP A 54 7.63 14.72 -8.65
C ASP A 54 8.78 13.92 -8.01
N ASN A 55 8.44 12.84 -7.31
CA ASN A 55 9.41 11.87 -6.80
C ASN A 55 10.02 10.96 -7.89
N GLY A 56 9.75 11.22 -9.17
CA GLY A 56 10.41 10.57 -10.30
C GLY A 56 9.78 9.27 -10.79
N TRP A 57 8.64 8.84 -10.23
CA TRP A 57 8.00 7.58 -10.63
C TRP A 57 7.45 7.65 -12.05
N ARG A 58 7.97 6.77 -12.93
CA ARG A 58 7.51 6.67 -14.31
C ARG A 58 6.30 5.73 -14.43
N PRO A 59 5.43 5.92 -15.44
CA PRO A 59 4.28 5.05 -15.66
C PRO A 59 4.62 3.56 -15.80
N SER A 60 5.80 3.23 -16.34
CA SER A 60 6.29 1.85 -16.42
C SER A 60 6.60 1.26 -15.05
N GLU A 61 7.29 2.00 -14.20
CA GLU A 61 7.68 1.57 -12.84
C GLU A 61 6.45 1.41 -11.94
N ILE A 62 5.49 2.35 -12.03
CA ILE A 62 4.21 2.24 -11.33
C ILE A 62 3.47 0.96 -11.77
N CYS A 63 3.47 0.67 -13.06
CA CYS A 63 2.83 -0.53 -13.61
C CYS A 63 3.51 -1.81 -13.11
N GLU A 64 4.84 -1.82 -13.06
CA GLU A 64 5.63 -2.94 -12.53
C GLU A 64 5.34 -3.17 -11.04
N ILE A 65 5.29 -2.11 -10.23
CA ILE A 65 4.92 -2.20 -8.81
C ILE A 65 3.52 -2.82 -8.67
N LEU A 66 2.53 -2.29 -9.40
CA LEU A 66 1.16 -2.79 -9.31
C LEU A 66 1.07 -4.28 -9.63
N ASN A 67 1.68 -4.71 -10.73
CA ASN A 67 1.64 -6.11 -11.16
C ASN A 67 2.50 -7.04 -10.28
N SER A 68 3.53 -6.52 -9.60
CA SER A 68 4.39 -7.30 -8.72
C SER A 68 3.77 -7.52 -7.33
N HIS A 69 3.04 -6.51 -6.83
CA HIS A 69 2.47 -6.51 -5.48
C HIS A 69 0.99 -6.88 -5.42
N ARG A 70 0.25 -6.85 -6.53
CA ARG A 70 -1.18 -7.17 -6.57
C ARG A 70 -1.52 -8.25 -7.56
N ASP A 71 -2.60 -8.99 -7.25
CA ASP A 71 -3.15 -10.03 -8.10
C ASP A 71 -4.11 -9.44 -9.15
N ILE A 72 -3.54 -8.82 -10.19
CA ILE A 72 -4.28 -8.07 -11.21
C ILE A 72 -4.49 -8.91 -12.47
N GLU A 73 -5.76 -9.20 -12.80
CA GLU A 73 -6.13 -9.95 -14.00
C GLU A 73 -7.18 -9.17 -14.85
N PRO A 74 -6.90 -8.95 -16.16
CA PRO A 74 -5.60 -9.04 -16.81
C PRO A 74 -4.58 -8.03 -16.25
N PRO A 75 -3.26 -8.27 -16.45
CA PRO A 75 -2.21 -7.39 -15.95
C PRO A 75 -2.44 -5.91 -16.29
N TYR A 76 -2.13 -5.04 -15.33
CA TYR A 76 -2.18 -3.61 -15.54
C TYR A 76 -1.17 -3.20 -16.62
N LEU A 77 -1.46 -2.16 -17.37
CA LEU A 77 -0.63 -1.71 -18.49
C LEU A 77 -0.08 -0.31 -18.24
N ALA A 78 1.19 -0.09 -18.61
CA ALA A 78 1.84 1.22 -18.48
C ALA A 78 1.07 2.33 -19.23
N ASN A 79 0.49 2.02 -20.40
CA ASN A 79 -0.35 2.98 -21.13
C ASN A 79 -1.61 3.40 -20.34
N THR A 80 -2.18 2.50 -19.54
CA THR A 80 -3.30 2.81 -18.66
C THR A 80 -2.87 3.75 -17.54
N VAL A 81 -1.69 3.54 -16.95
CA VAL A 81 -1.09 4.47 -15.97
C VAL A 81 -0.87 5.85 -16.60
N THR A 82 -0.23 5.91 -17.78
CA THR A 82 0.06 7.15 -18.50
C THR A 82 -1.21 7.96 -18.76
N ASN A 83 -2.26 7.32 -19.29
CA ASN A 83 -3.53 8.00 -19.58
C ASN A 83 -4.21 8.51 -18.31
N LYS A 84 -4.17 7.71 -17.23
CA LYS A 84 -4.72 8.09 -15.92
C LYS A 84 -4.00 9.30 -15.34
N LEU A 85 -2.66 9.30 -15.31
CA LEU A 85 -1.86 10.43 -14.82
C LEU A 85 -2.10 11.70 -15.65
N LYS A 86 -2.06 11.60 -16.99
CA LYS A 86 -2.35 12.76 -17.87
C LYS A 86 -3.72 13.37 -17.59
N ALA A 87 -4.76 12.55 -17.45
CA ALA A 87 -6.10 13.02 -17.17
C ALA A 87 -6.21 13.69 -15.79
N VAL A 88 -5.58 13.11 -14.77
CA VAL A 88 -5.56 13.66 -13.41
C VAL A 88 -4.82 15.00 -13.35
N MET A 89 -3.70 15.12 -14.06
CA MET A 89 -2.93 16.37 -14.13
C MET A 89 -3.68 17.48 -14.86
N ALA A 90 -4.36 17.15 -15.97
CA ALA A 90 -5.23 18.11 -16.65
C ALA A 90 -6.38 18.57 -15.72
N ARG A 91 -6.96 17.64 -14.96
CA ARG A 91 -7.98 17.96 -13.94
C ARG A 91 -7.42 18.84 -12.83
N GLY A 92 -6.19 18.59 -12.38
CA GLY A 92 -5.50 19.42 -11.39
C GLY A 92 -5.38 20.87 -11.87
N LYS A 93 -4.82 21.08 -13.06
CA LYS A 93 -4.72 22.42 -13.67
C LYS A 93 -6.08 23.11 -13.79
N ALA A 94 -7.13 22.37 -14.18
CA ALA A 94 -8.48 22.93 -14.26
C ALA A 94 -9.09 23.29 -12.89
N LEU A 95 -8.81 22.51 -11.85
CA LEU A 95 -9.34 22.73 -10.49
C LEU A 95 -8.65 23.88 -9.76
N TYR A 96 -7.33 23.97 -9.86
CA TYR A 96 -6.53 24.92 -9.09
C TYR A 96 -6.11 26.16 -9.88
N GLY A 97 -6.23 26.14 -11.22
CA GLY A 97 -5.89 27.27 -12.07
C GLY A 97 -4.44 27.73 -11.86
N GLU A 98 -4.25 29.01 -11.58
CA GLU A 98 -2.95 29.62 -11.29
C GLU A 98 -2.30 29.11 -10.00
N ASN A 99 -3.10 28.58 -9.07
CA ASN A 99 -2.61 27.99 -7.81
C ASN A 99 -2.17 26.52 -7.99
N TRP A 100 -2.21 25.98 -9.22
CA TRP A 100 -1.71 24.63 -9.48
C TRP A 100 -0.21 24.58 -9.14
N PRO A 101 0.22 23.72 -8.20
CA PRO A 101 1.60 23.76 -7.74
C PRO A 101 2.55 23.48 -8.91
N PRO A 102 3.63 24.27 -9.06
CA PRO A 102 4.76 23.84 -9.87
C PRO A 102 5.35 22.56 -9.24
N ALA A 103 6.01 21.73 -10.05
CA ALA A 103 6.46 20.40 -9.64
C ALA A 103 7.27 20.42 -8.33
N ASP A 104 8.10 21.45 -8.13
CA ASP A 104 8.93 21.71 -6.95
C ASP A 104 8.16 22.02 -5.65
N ARG A 105 6.83 22.17 -5.70
CA ARG A 105 5.95 22.36 -4.53
C ARG A 105 5.01 21.17 -4.27
N ALA A 106 5.27 20.01 -4.88
CA ALA A 106 4.52 18.81 -4.58
C ALA A 106 4.71 18.40 -3.10
N PRO A 107 3.68 17.81 -2.45
CA PRO A 107 3.84 17.25 -1.11
C PRO A 107 4.97 16.22 -1.11
N ARG A 108 5.98 16.41 -0.26
CA ARG A 108 7.16 15.54 -0.22
C ARG A 108 6.89 14.23 0.50
N VAL A 109 7.80 13.26 0.38
CA VAL A 109 7.69 11.93 1.01
C VAL A 109 7.62 11.99 2.54
N ASP A 110 8.30 12.96 3.13
CA ASP A 110 8.36 13.26 4.57
C ASP A 110 7.20 14.13 5.07
N GLN A 111 6.53 14.84 4.16
CA GLN A 111 5.31 15.54 4.50
C GLN A 111 4.18 14.52 4.63
N SER A 112 3.53 14.57 5.78
CA SER A 112 2.35 13.76 6.03
C SER A 112 1.36 13.97 4.89
N ILE A 113 0.75 12.88 4.45
CA ILE A 113 -0.41 12.91 3.56
C ILE A 113 -1.56 13.76 4.14
N ASP A 114 -1.44 14.17 5.41
CA ASP A 114 -2.26 15.22 6.03
C ASP A 114 -2.38 16.52 5.24
N ASP A 115 -1.52 16.85 4.28
CA ASP A 115 -1.71 18.01 3.37
C ASP A 115 -2.51 17.67 2.10
N LEU A 116 -2.66 16.37 1.79
CA LEU A 116 -3.48 15.83 0.70
C LEU A 116 -4.96 15.72 1.10
N ARG A 117 -5.40 16.43 2.15
CA ARG A 117 -6.73 16.28 2.75
C ARG A 117 -7.81 16.31 1.68
N ILE A 118 -8.56 15.22 1.60
CA ILE A 118 -9.98 15.28 1.26
C ILE A 118 -10.64 15.92 2.50
N ASN A 119 -10.53 17.25 2.61
CA ASN A 119 -11.06 18.03 3.74
C ASN A 119 -12.56 18.30 3.61
N ASP A 120 -13.23 17.67 2.66
CA ASP A 120 -14.68 17.59 2.68
C ASP A 120 -15.05 16.51 3.68
N GLY A 121 -15.86 16.82 4.69
CA GLY A 121 -16.39 15.89 5.71
C GLY A 121 -17.21 14.69 5.19
N LYS A 122 -16.94 14.25 3.96
CA LYS A 122 -17.48 13.13 3.20
C LYS A 122 -16.46 11.98 3.04
N ALA A 123 -15.26 12.10 3.61
CA ALA A 123 -14.27 11.04 3.55
C ALA A 123 -14.81 9.77 4.25
N GLN A 124 -14.73 8.64 3.55
CA GLN A 124 -15.17 7.35 4.08
C GLN A 124 -14.10 6.80 5.03
N ASP A 125 -14.55 6.11 6.07
CA ASP A 125 -13.66 5.38 6.96
C ASP A 125 -13.86 3.88 6.74
N CYS A 126 -12.77 3.11 6.72
CA CYS A 126 -12.80 1.67 6.55
C CYS A 126 -11.78 1.00 7.46
N GLU A 127 -11.87 -0.32 7.57
CA GLU A 127 -10.92 -1.13 8.32
C GLU A 127 -9.55 -1.11 7.63
N ILE A 128 -8.47 -1.08 8.42
CA ILE A 128 -7.09 -1.08 7.91
C ILE A 128 -6.77 -2.39 7.17
N ARG A 129 -7.31 -3.52 7.65
CA ARG A 129 -7.13 -4.83 6.97
C ARG A 129 -7.70 -4.84 5.54
N ALA A 130 -8.67 -3.99 5.22
CA ALA A 130 -9.23 -3.91 3.87
C ALA A 130 -8.20 -3.48 2.81
N PHE A 131 -7.12 -2.79 3.21
CA PHE A 131 -6.04 -2.43 2.30
C PHE A 131 -5.19 -3.64 1.85
N ALA A 132 -5.29 -4.78 2.54
CA ALA A 132 -4.61 -6.01 2.19
C ALA A 132 -5.35 -6.84 1.10
N GLU A 133 -6.55 -6.42 0.70
CA GLU A 133 -7.32 -7.14 -0.32
C GLU A 133 -6.60 -7.16 -1.68
N GLY A 134 -6.46 -8.36 -2.25
CA GLY A 134 -5.79 -8.57 -3.54
C GLY A 134 -4.28 -8.29 -3.53
N ILE A 135 -3.65 -8.20 -2.36
CA ILE A 135 -2.19 -8.10 -2.23
C ILE A 135 -1.56 -9.47 -2.43
N LYS A 136 -0.63 -9.56 -3.38
CA LYS A 136 0.25 -10.72 -3.59
C LYS A 136 1.48 -10.64 -2.68
N ALA A 137 2.05 -9.44 -2.54
CA ALA A 137 3.23 -9.19 -1.72
C ALA A 137 3.16 -7.79 -1.13
N HIS A 138 3.43 -7.65 0.17
CA HIS A 138 3.56 -6.35 0.82
C HIS A 138 4.85 -5.64 0.35
N PRO A 139 4.91 -4.29 0.40
CA PRO A 139 6.19 -3.58 0.27
C PRO A 139 7.19 -4.09 1.32
N TYR A 140 8.47 -4.05 0.99
CA TYR A 140 9.56 -4.53 1.86
C TYR A 140 10.77 -3.58 1.83
N GLY A 141 11.66 -3.72 2.81
CA GLY A 141 12.87 -2.91 2.93
C GLY A 141 12.60 -1.40 2.92
N HIS A 142 13.33 -0.65 2.11
CA HIS A 142 13.16 0.80 1.98
C HIS A 142 11.79 1.23 1.43
N ASN A 143 11.03 0.32 0.81
CA ASN A 143 9.69 0.60 0.28
C ASN A 143 8.56 0.35 1.29
N ALA A 144 8.85 -0.30 2.41
CA ALA A 144 7.92 -0.47 3.52
C ALA A 144 8.08 0.65 4.54
N GLY A 145 6.96 1.24 4.96
CA GLY A 145 6.88 2.21 6.05
C GLY A 145 6.06 1.69 7.22
N LEU A 146 5.73 2.59 8.14
CA LEU A 146 4.88 2.30 9.29
C LEU A 146 3.48 1.84 8.87
N PHE A 147 2.95 2.37 7.76
CA PHE A 147 1.64 1.96 7.26
C PHE A 147 1.62 0.48 6.83
N THR A 148 2.67 -0.01 6.17
CA THR A 148 2.82 -1.43 5.84
C THR A 148 2.79 -2.30 7.10
N LYS A 149 3.46 -1.90 8.18
CA LYS A 149 3.39 -2.62 9.46
C LYS A 149 1.95 -2.68 9.99
N CYS A 150 1.22 -1.55 9.93
CA CYS A 150 -0.18 -1.48 10.37
C CYS A 150 -1.09 -2.41 9.56
N VAL A 151 -0.98 -2.37 8.23
CA VAL A 151 -1.79 -3.24 7.34
C VAL A 151 -1.49 -4.72 7.60
N LYS A 152 -0.21 -5.10 7.69
CA LYS A 152 0.18 -6.48 8.00
C LYS A 152 -0.35 -6.93 9.36
N TYR A 153 -0.23 -6.08 10.38
CA TYR A 153 -0.74 -6.38 11.72
C TYR A 153 -2.25 -6.63 11.68
N CYS A 154 -3.04 -5.72 11.12
CA CYS A 154 -4.48 -5.87 11.10
C CYS A 154 -4.95 -7.07 10.26
N ALA A 155 -4.29 -7.33 9.12
CA ALA A 155 -4.61 -8.48 8.29
C ALA A 155 -4.29 -9.82 8.99
N ASN A 156 -3.13 -9.92 9.63
CA ASN A 156 -2.69 -11.16 10.29
C ASN A 156 -3.48 -11.48 11.57
N ASN A 157 -3.91 -10.44 12.30
CA ASN A 157 -4.67 -10.59 13.54
C ASN A 157 -6.19 -10.51 13.33
N ASN A 158 -6.65 -10.34 12.09
CA ASN A 158 -8.05 -10.09 11.77
C ASN A 158 -8.65 -8.94 12.61
N ASP A 159 -7.89 -7.85 12.72
CA ASP A 159 -8.22 -6.67 13.51
C ASP A 159 -9.07 -5.69 12.66
N ASP A 160 -10.22 -5.29 13.21
CA ASP A 160 -11.20 -4.41 12.55
C ASP A 160 -10.95 -2.91 12.82
N THR A 161 -9.76 -2.53 13.31
CA THR A 161 -9.41 -1.13 13.56
C THR A 161 -9.52 -0.32 12.28
N LYS A 162 -10.20 0.82 12.39
CA LYS A 162 -10.44 1.74 11.27
C LYS A 162 -9.24 2.64 11.00
N VAL A 163 -9.14 3.17 9.78
CA VAL A 163 -8.07 4.11 9.40
C VAL A 163 -8.06 5.36 10.29
N SER A 164 -9.24 5.84 10.71
CA SER A 164 -9.34 6.96 11.67
C SER A 164 -8.70 6.69 13.03
N GLU A 165 -8.54 5.42 13.39
CA GLU A 165 -8.01 4.96 14.68
C GLU A 165 -6.61 4.35 14.53
N ILE A 166 -5.91 4.62 13.42
CA ILE A 166 -4.60 4.02 13.14
C ILE A 166 -3.56 4.26 14.24
N HIS A 167 -3.68 5.36 15.00
CA HIS A 167 -2.81 5.64 16.15
C HIS A 167 -2.83 4.52 17.20
N LYS A 168 -3.95 3.80 17.36
CA LYS A 168 -4.05 2.63 18.27
C LYS A 168 -3.15 1.49 17.80
N ILE A 169 -3.13 1.22 16.50
CA ILE A 169 -2.24 0.21 15.91
C ILE A 169 -0.79 0.64 16.02
N VAL A 170 -0.50 1.92 15.80
CA VAL A 170 0.86 2.46 15.97
C VAL A 170 1.34 2.29 17.41
N GLU A 171 0.49 2.57 18.41
CA GLU A 171 0.82 2.36 19.82
C GLU A 171 1.10 0.89 20.14
N ILE A 172 0.25 -0.02 19.66
CA ILE A 172 0.47 -1.47 19.79
C ILE A 172 1.80 -1.86 19.16
N LEU A 173 2.07 -1.42 17.94
CA LEU A 173 3.34 -1.72 17.25
C LEU A 173 4.55 -1.18 18.00
N ASN A 174 4.46 0.01 18.59
CA ASN A 174 5.54 0.57 19.41
C ASN A 174 5.75 -0.23 20.69
N GLN A 175 4.68 -0.67 21.36
CA GLN A 175 4.78 -1.54 22.53
C GLN A 175 5.43 -2.87 22.15
N LEU A 176 4.99 -3.48 21.05
CA LEU A 176 5.60 -4.70 20.51
C LEU A 176 7.07 -4.48 20.15
N ASP A 177 7.43 -3.40 19.47
CA ASP A 177 8.84 -3.13 19.10
C ASP A 177 9.74 -3.00 20.35
N ASN A 178 9.21 -2.49 21.46
CA ASN A 178 9.91 -2.36 22.75
C ASN A 178 9.92 -3.63 23.63
N MET A 179 9.13 -4.66 23.29
CA MET A 179 9.15 -5.92 24.01
C MET A 179 10.41 -6.74 23.68
N SER A 180 10.95 -7.40 24.70
CA SER A 180 11.96 -8.45 24.55
C SER A 180 11.42 -9.62 23.73
N TYR A 181 12.33 -10.49 23.27
CA TYR A 181 11.94 -11.67 22.50
C TYR A 181 11.09 -12.63 23.34
N GLU A 182 11.44 -12.79 24.61
CA GLU A 182 10.72 -13.63 25.57
C GLU A 182 9.29 -13.16 25.77
N GLU A 183 9.10 -11.85 25.95
CA GLU A 183 7.78 -11.22 26.09
C GLU A 183 6.95 -11.36 24.80
N LYS A 184 7.58 -11.24 23.63
CA LYS A 184 6.92 -11.46 22.32
C LYS A 184 6.45 -12.90 22.13
N VAL A 185 7.22 -13.86 22.64
CA VAL A 185 6.84 -15.29 22.60
C VAL A 185 5.69 -15.56 23.58
N GLU A 186 5.74 -15.00 24.79
CA GLU A 186 4.68 -15.16 25.80
C GLU A 186 3.36 -14.52 25.35
N ALA A 187 3.41 -13.35 24.72
CA ALA A 187 2.25 -12.68 24.14
C ALA A 187 1.71 -13.37 22.86
N GLY A 188 2.35 -14.46 22.39
CA GLY A 188 1.95 -15.18 21.18
C GLY A 188 2.22 -14.43 19.87
N VAL A 189 2.98 -13.34 19.91
CA VAL A 189 3.32 -12.50 18.75
C VAL A 189 4.36 -13.17 17.87
N VAL A 190 5.30 -13.92 18.48
CA VAL A 190 6.33 -14.69 17.78
C VAL A 190 6.24 -16.15 18.18
N LYS A 191 6.19 -17.05 17.19
CA LYS A 191 6.25 -18.50 17.47
C LYS A 191 7.64 -18.86 17.99
N LYS A 192 7.70 -19.48 19.17
CA LYS A 192 8.96 -20.01 19.72
C LYS A 192 9.63 -20.89 18.67
N LYS A 193 10.87 -20.53 18.29
CA LYS A 193 11.69 -21.33 17.37
C LYS A 193 11.78 -22.74 17.99
N ARG A 194 11.18 -23.74 17.34
CA ARG A 194 11.32 -25.13 17.79
C ARG A 194 12.82 -25.43 17.81
N GLU A 195 13.36 -25.72 18.99
CA GLU A 195 14.72 -26.21 19.11
C GLU A 195 14.83 -27.47 18.24
N LYS A 196 15.80 -27.49 17.32
CA LYS A 196 16.15 -28.69 16.55
C LYS A 196 16.70 -29.71 17.54
N GLY A 197 15.81 -30.49 18.12
CA GLY A 197 16.14 -31.42 19.19
C GLY A 197 14.95 -32.27 19.57
N ASP A 198 14.25 -32.85 18.59
CA ASP A 198 13.55 -34.12 18.80
C ASP A 198 13.48 -34.90 17.49
N VAL A 199 14.06 -36.09 17.54
CA VAL A 199 14.16 -37.06 16.45
C VAL A 199 12.83 -37.79 16.34
N GLY A 200 12.16 -37.71 15.19
CA GLY A 200 11.01 -38.58 14.93
C GLY A 200 10.17 -38.17 13.72
N GLY A 201 10.45 -38.78 12.57
CA GLY A 201 9.53 -38.80 11.43
C GLY A 201 10.13 -38.27 10.12
N LEU A 202 10.72 -39.17 9.35
CA LEU A 202 10.91 -38.98 7.90
C LEU A 202 9.54 -38.81 7.25
N GLY A 203 9.30 -37.63 6.68
CA GLY A 203 8.24 -37.33 5.71
C GLY A 203 8.88 -36.54 4.57
N ASP A 204 8.84 -37.13 3.38
CA ASP A 204 9.63 -36.84 2.20
C ASP A 204 8.93 -35.82 1.30
N ASP A 205 9.01 -34.53 1.62
CA ASP A 205 8.48 -33.44 0.78
C ASP A 205 9.29 -32.16 1.00
N GLY A 206 10.55 -32.16 0.58
CA GLY A 206 11.49 -31.05 0.75
C GLY A 206 11.12 -29.77 -0.01
N LYS A 207 10.32 -28.88 0.61
CA LYS A 207 10.29 -27.44 0.30
C LYS A 207 10.21 -26.60 1.58
N LEU A 208 11.34 -25.98 1.93
CA LEU A 208 11.44 -24.90 2.91
C LEU A 208 11.04 -23.58 2.23
N ASP A 209 10.05 -22.91 2.79
CA ASP A 209 9.62 -21.56 2.42
C ASP A 209 10.58 -20.53 3.06
N PRO A 210 11.28 -19.66 2.30
CA PRO A 210 12.31 -18.78 2.84
C PRO A 210 11.81 -17.32 2.90
N GLU A 211 10.85 -16.97 3.76
CA GLU A 211 10.55 -15.55 4.03
C GLU A 211 10.17 -15.29 5.49
N LEU A 212 11.14 -15.47 6.39
CA LEU A 212 11.22 -14.73 7.65
C LEU A 212 12.69 -14.37 7.92
N GLY A 213 13.29 -13.61 7.01
CA GLY A 213 14.57 -12.95 7.22
C GLY A 213 14.36 -11.61 7.91
N LEU A 214 14.45 -11.61 9.24
CA LEU A 214 14.95 -10.44 9.97
C LEU A 214 16.48 -10.52 9.88
N GLU A 215 17.09 -9.68 9.06
CA GLU A 215 18.51 -9.42 9.15
C GLU A 215 18.77 -8.37 10.24
N GLU A 216 19.89 -8.60 10.91
CA GLU A 216 20.38 -8.01 12.17
C GLU A 216 20.57 -6.48 12.15
#